data_AF-A0A840A0H6-F1
#
_entry.id   AF-A0A840A0H6-F1
#
_cell.length_a   1.000
_cell.length_b   1.000
_cell.length_c   1.000
_cell.angle_alpha   90.00
_cell.angle_beta   90.00
_cell.angle_gamma   90.00
#
_symmetry.space_group_name_H-M   'P 1'
#
loop_
_entity.id
_entity.type
_entity.pdbx_description
1 polymer ?
#
loop_
_entity_poly.entity_id
_entity_poly.type
_entity_poly.pdbx_seq_one_letter_code
_entity_poly.pdbx_strand_id
1 'polypeptide(L)'
;MLKIGYVRLRDARSADDTATLKSIGCHVVRAEESAGPGADCSSVLMSILDFISEGDQLVVTRLNHLATCTREVLDVIERLEVRGASLFVAESNVSSLGEGGRALRAALEAVASVEPPWNRRRRGAPAADIRALQAAGVGPVEIARRLGVSRMTVWRKLKEAAV
;
A
#
# COMPACT_ATOMS: atom_id res chain seq x y z
N MET A 1 -26.21 4.64 -1.64
CA MET A 1 -25.23 4.03 -0.73
C MET A 1 -24.74 2.73 -1.36
N LEU A 2 -23.75 2.84 -2.25
CA LEU A 2 -23.21 1.67 -2.95
C LEU A 2 -22.12 1.04 -2.08
N LYS A 3 -22.20 -0.29 -1.87
CA LYS A 3 -21.18 -1.04 -1.13
C LYS A 3 -20.23 -1.71 -2.11
N ILE A 4 -18.99 -1.23 -2.18
CA ILE A 4 -17.95 -1.78 -3.05
C ILE A 4 -17.06 -2.69 -2.19
N GLY A 5 -17.13 -3.99 -2.41
CA GLY A 5 -16.19 -4.95 -1.85
C GLY A 5 -14.85 -4.88 -2.58
N TYR A 6 -13.75 -4.83 -1.83
CA TYR A 6 -12.41 -4.91 -2.39
C TYR A 6 -11.61 -6.01 -1.68
N VAL A 7 -10.99 -6.87 -2.47
CA VAL A 7 -10.12 -7.95 -2.00
C VAL A 7 -8.84 -7.95 -2.81
N ARG A 8 -7.71 -8.10 -2.13
CA ARG A 8 -6.42 -8.27 -2.79
C ARG A 8 -6.00 -9.73 -2.71
N LEU A 9 -5.85 -10.37 -3.86
CA LEU A 9 -5.45 -11.77 -4.01
C LEU A 9 -3.95 -11.87 -3.68
N ARG A 10 -3.64 -12.23 -2.44
CA ARG A 10 -2.26 -12.49 -1.97
C ARG A 10 -2.08 -13.89 -1.41
N ASP A 11 -3.15 -14.48 -0.92
CA ASP A 11 -3.14 -15.70 -0.11
C ASP A 11 -4.28 -16.65 -0.51
N ALA A 12 -4.20 -17.92 -0.08
CA ALA A 12 -5.26 -18.90 -0.32
C ALA A 12 -6.59 -18.49 0.33
N ARG A 13 -6.57 -17.61 1.34
CA ARG A 13 -7.77 -17.06 2.02
C ARG A 13 -8.53 -16.04 1.19
N SER A 14 -7.93 -15.51 0.12
CA SER A 14 -8.55 -14.49 -0.71
C SER A 14 -9.85 -14.97 -1.39
N ALA A 15 -10.02 -16.29 -1.57
CA ALA A 15 -11.27 -16.88 -2.05
C ALA A 15 -12.41 -16.79 -1.00
N ASP A 16 -12.09 -17.08 0.26
CA ASP A 16 -13.04 -16.99 1.38
C ASP A 16 -13.40 -15.52 1.67
N ASP A 17 -12.44 -14.61 1.56
CA ASP A 17 -12.66 -13.17 1.68
C ASP A 17 -13.66 -12.68 0.62
N THR A 18 -13.51 -13.15 -0.63
CA THR A 18 -14.42 -12.80 -1.72
C THR A 18 -15.83 -13.32 -1.45
N ALA A 19 -15.97 -14.55 -0.92
CA ALA A 19 -17.26 -15.12 -0.55
C ALA A 19 -17.92 -14.33 0.59
N THR A 20 -17.14 -13.93 1.59
CA THR A 20 -17.59 -13.13 2.74
C THR A 20 -18.10 -11.75 2.30
N LEU A 21 -17.40 -11.08 1.39
CA LEU A 21 -17.85 -9.79 0.84
C LEU A 21 -19.18 -9.91 0.08
N LYS A 22 -19.38 -11.02 -0.64
CA LYS A 22 -20.66 -11.31 -1.30
C LYS A 22 -21.77 -11.55 -0.29
N SER A 23 -21.52 -12.29 0.79
CA SER A 23 -22.54 -12.54 1.83
C SER A 23 -22.90 -11.29 2.63
N ILE A 24 -21.99 -10.32 2.77
CA ILE A 24 -22.25 -9.01 3.40
C ILE A 24 -23.20 -8.14 2.56
N GLY A 25 -23.45 -8.49 1.30
CA GLY A 25 -24.29 -7.72 0.38
C GLY A 25 -23.54 -6.58 -0.30
N CYS A 26 -22.25 -6.76 -0.60
CA CYS A 26 -21.53 -5.84 -1.47
C CYS A 26 -22.11 -5.91 -2.89
N HIS A 27 -22.40 -4.75 -3.49
CA HIS A 27 -23.00 -4.65 -4.82
C HIS A 27 -22.00 -5.04 -5.90
N VAL A 28 -20.76 -4.59 -5.73
CA VAL A 28 -19.65 -4.86 -6.64
C VAL A 28 -18.51 -5.37 -5.80
N VAL A 29 -17.97 -6.55 -6.12
CA VAL A 29 -16.75 -7.06 -5.48
C VAL A 29 -15.64 -7.06 -6.52
N ARG A 30 -14.56 -6.31 -6.25
CA ARG A 30 -13.38 -6.23 -7.10
C ARG A 30 -12.23 -6.98 -6.43
N ALA A 31 -11.70 -7.94 -7.16
CA ALA A 31 -10.50 -8.67 -6.77
C ALA A 31 -9.30 -8.12 -7.55
N GLU A 32 -8.23 -7.79 -6.84
CA GLU A 32 -6.98 -7.33 -7.42
C GLU A 32 -5.88 -8.38 -7.20
N GLU A 33 -5.31 -8.86 -8.31
CA GLU A 33 -4.11 -9.70 -8.25
C GLU A 33 -2.88 -8.83 -8.02
N SER A 34 -2.06 -9.20 -7.04
CA SER A 34 -0.82 -8.46 -6.81
C SER A 34 0.14 -8.71 -7.96
N ALA A 35 0.43 -7.69 -8.76
CA ALA A 35 1.41 -7.75 -9.84
C ALA A 35 2.84 -7.93 -9.30
N GLY A 36 3.20 -9.15 -8.89
CA GLY A 36 4.56 -9.57 -8.55
C GLY A 36 5.32 -8.73 -7.50
N PRO A 37 6.56 -9.10 -7.20
CA PRO A 37 7.44 -8.30 -6.37
C PRO A 37 7.97 -7.11 -7.19
N GLY A 38 7.44 -5.91 -6.94
CA GLY A 38 8.01 -4.66 -7.46
C GLY A 38 7.18 -3.91 -8.50
N ALA A 39 5.97 -4.39 -8.87
CA ALA A 39 5.03 -3.51 -9.55
C ALA A 39 4.24 -2.73 -8.49
N ASP A 40 4.52 -1.43 -8.42
CA ASP A 40 3.51 -0.49 -7.93
C ASP A 40 2.44 -0.46 -8.99
N CYS A 41 1.25 -0.94 -8.65
CA CYS A 41 -0.02 -0.41 -9.10
C CYS A 41 -1.10 -1.24 -8.43
N SER A 42 -1.64 -0.76 -7.30
CA SER A 42 -3.00 -1.11 -6.91
C SER A 42 -3.97 -0.40 -7.88
N SER A 43 -3.89 -0.69 -9.18
CA SER A 43 -4.60 0.06 -10.23
C SER A 43 -6.11 -0.10 -10.08
N VAL A 44 -6.55 -1.25 -9.59
CA VAL A 44 -7.96 -1.53 -9.33
C VAL A 44 -8.44 -0.72 -8.12
N LEU A 45 -7.71 -0.75 -6.99
CA LEU A 45 -8.06 0.07 -5.82
C LEU A 45 -8.12 1.57 -6.17
N MET A 46 -7.14 2.08 -6.91
CA MET A 46 -7.09 3.48 -7.30
C MET A 46 -8.28 3.85 -8.20
N SER A 47 -8.63 2.99 -9.15
CA SER A 47 -9.81 3.18 -10.01
C SER A 47 -11.12 3.19 -9.20
N ILE A 48 -11.20 2.38 -8.14
CA ILE A 48 -12.34 2.38 -7.21
C ILE A 48 -12.40 3.71 -6.45
N LEU A 49 -11.27 4.18 -5.94
CA LEU A 49 -11.18 5.46 -5.21
C LEU A 49 -11.48 6.67 -6.10
N ASP A 50 -11.22 6.58 -7.41
CA ASP A 50 -11.56 7.63 -8.37
C ASP A 50 -13.05 7.62 -8.74
N PHE A 51 -13.70 6.45 -8.73
CA PHE A 51 -15.12 6.31 -9.06
C PHE A 51 -16.06 6.49 -7.86
N ILE A 52 -15.54 6.38 -6.63
CA ILE A 52 -16.36 6.43 -5.43
C ILE A 52 -16.98 7.83 -5.26
N SER A 53 -18.28 7.84 -4.95
CA SER A 53 -19.06 9.06 -4.77
C SER A 53 -19.45 9.25 -3.30
N GLU A 54 -19.98 10.43 -2.98
CA GLU A 54 -20.44 10.75 -1.63
C GLU A 54 -21.51 9.76 -1.15
N GLY A 55 -21.33 9.27 0.08
CA GLY A 55 -22.20 8.28 0.69
C GLY A 55 -21.96 6.84 0.22
N ASP A 56 -20.92 6.57 -0.56
CA ASP A 56 -20.52 5.20 -0.86
C ASP A 56 -19.65 4.59 0.25
N GLN A 57 -19.59 3.27 0.28
CA GLN A 57 -18.85 2.52 1.29
C GLN A 57 -17.93 1.50 0.62
N LEU A 58 -16.62 1.65 0.86
CA LEU A 58 -15.61 0.66 0.55
C LEU A 58 -15.60 -0.39 1.65
N VAL A 59 -15.85 -1.64 1.31
CA VAL A 59 -15.90 -2.76 2.24
C VAL A 59 -14.71 -3.69 1.98
N VAL A 60 -13.95 -3.99 3.03
CA VAL A 60 -12.88 -5.00 3.02
C VAL A 60 -13.09 -5.96 4.17
N THR A 61 -12.62 -7.19 4.06
CA THR A 61 -12.63 -8.10 5.22
C THR A 61 -11.60 -7.68 6.25
N ARG A 62 -10.40 -7.30 5.78
CA ARG A 62 -9.21 -6.98 6.56
C ARG A 62 -8.45 -5.78 5.97
N LEU A 63 -7.75 -5.02 6.81
CA LEU A 63 -6.98 -3.83 6.40
C LEU A 63 -5.80 -4.14 5.46
N ASN A 64 -5.23 -5.35 5.55
CA ASN A 64 -4.11 -5.81 4.71
C ASN A 64 -4.48 -5.96 3.21
N HIS A 65 -5.77 -5.99 2.87
CA HIS A 65 -6.20 -5.94 1.48
C HIS A 65 -5.92 -4.57 0.87
N LEU A 66 -6.21 -3.49 1.60
CA LEU A 66 -6.03 -2.11 1.13
C LEU A 66 -4.56 -1.83 0.81
N ALA A 67 -3.68 -2.18 1.73
CA ALA A 67 -2.30 -1.76 1.63
C ALA A 67 -1.34 -2.72 2.33
N THR A 68 -0.05 -2.54 2.06
CA THR A 68 0.99 -3.32 2.74
C THR A 68 1.31 -2.79 4.13
N CYS A 69 0.51 -1.81 4.61
CA CYS A 69 0.84 -1.03 5.79
C CYS A 69 -0.17 -0.05 6.34
N THR A 70 0.21 0.53 7.48
CA THR A 70 -0.50 1.62 8.12
C THR A 70 -0.51 2.94 7.32
N ARG A 71 0.61 3.39 6.72
CA ARG A 71 0.64 4.71 6.05
C ARG A 71 -0.18 4.77 4.76
N GLU A 72 -0.06 3.78 3.88
CA GLU A 72 -0.90 3.68 2.68
C GLU A 72 -2.38 3.45 3.07
N VAL A 73 -2.68 2.75 4.17
CA VAL A 73 -4.07 2.65 4.68
C VAL A 73 -4.58 4.04 5.09
N LEU A 74 -3.78 4.84 5.80
CA LEU A 74 -4.14 6.22 6.14
C LEU A 74 -4.39 7.06 4.89
N ASP A 75 -3.55 6.93 3.85
CA ASP A 75 -3.72 7.63 2.57
C ASP A 75 -5.05 7.24 1.88
N VAL A 76 -5.44 5.97 1.96
CA VAL A 76 -6.72 5.47 1.42
C VAL A 76 -7.90 6.06 2.21
N ILE A 77 -7.82 6.07 3.54
CA ILE A 77 -8.88 6.64 4.40
C ILE A 77 -9.06 8.13 4.09
N GLU A 78 -7.97 8.89 3.99
CA GLU A 78 -8.02 10.32 3.67
C GLU A 78 -8.66 10.57 2.29
N ARG A 79 -8.32 9.77 1.27
CA ARG A 79 -8.96 9.88 -0.05
C ARG A 79 -10.45 9.59 -0.02
N LEU A 80 -10.88 8.60 0.77
CA LEU A 80 -12.29 8.29 0.94
C LEU A 80 -13.04 9.45 1.62
N GLU A 81 -12.47 10.01 2.69
CA GLU A 81 -13.05 11.15 3.41
C GLU A 81 -13.18 12.39 2.52
N VAL A 82 -12.17 12.71 1.72
CA VAL A 82 -12.20 13.82 0.75
C VAL A 82 -13.33 13.65 -0.28
N ARG A 83 -13.69 12.42 -0.62
CA ARG A 83 -14.79 12.09 -1.53
C ARG A 83 -16.15 11.95 -0.82
N GLY A 84 -16.21 12.08 0.50
CA GLY A 84 -17.42 11.83 1.28
C GLY A 84 -17.83 10.35 1.35
N ALA A 85 -16.88 9.44 1.11
CA ALA A 85 -17.06 8.00 1.21
C ALA A 85 -16.53 7.45 2.53
N SER A 86 -16.91 6.22 2.86
CA SER A 86 -16.48 5.55 4.11
C SER A 86 -15.83 4.19 3.85
N LEU A 87 -14.94 3.77 4.75
CA LEU A 87 -14.35 2.44 4.81
C LEU A 87 -15.08 1.61 5.86
N PHE A 88 -15.33 0.34 5.56
CA PHE A 88 -15.82 -0.66 6.52
C PHE A 88 -14.97 -1.92 6.48
N VAL A 89 -14.53 -2.36 7.65
CA VAL A 89 -13.72 -3.57 7.83
C VAL A 89 -14.59 -4.64 8.49
N ALA A 90 -14.90 -5.70 7.75
CA ALA A 90 -15.91 -6.66 8.14
C ALA A 90 -15.49 -7.53 9.35
N GLU A 91 -14.24 -7.98 9.42
CA GLU A 91 -13.81 -8.88 10.51
C GLU A 91 -13.73 -8.17 11.86
N SER A 92 -13.24 -6.93 11.88
CA SER A 92 -13.12 -6.14 13.10
C SER A 92 -14.36 -5.30 13.41
N ASN A 93 -15.35 -5.29 12.51
CA ASN A 93 -16.55 -4.47 12.59
C ASN A 93 -16.25 -2.98 12.82
N VAL A 94 -15.22 -2.45 12.14
CA VAL A 94 -14.77 -1.06 12.27
C VAL A 94 -15.16 -0.27 11.02
N SER A 95 -15.63 0.96 11.24
CA SER A 95 -15.97 1.91 10.17
C SER A 95 -15.13 3.18 10.28
N SER A 96 -14.77 3.78 9.14
CA SER A 96 -14.18 5.12 9.09
C SER A 96 -15.21 6.24 9.19
N LEU A 97 -16.49 5.92 9.39
CA LEU A 97 -17.55 6.91 9.53
C LEU A 97 -17.68 7.40 10.98
N GLY A 98 -17.88 8.71 11.17
CA GLY A 98 -18.23 9.31 12.46
C GLY A 98 -17.11 9.25 13.50
N GLU A 99 -17.47 9.10 14.78
CA GLU A 99 -16.52 9.08 15.89
C GLU A 99 -15.61 7.84 15.87
N GLY A 100 -16.14 6.70 15.42
CA GLY A 100 -15.38 5.47 15.23
C GLY A 100 -14.26 5.64 14.21
N GLY A 101 -14.51 6.41 13.13
CA GLY A 101 -13.48 6.72 12.14
C GLY A 101 -12.36 7.60 12.67
N ARG A 102 -12.69 8.62 13.47
CA ARG A 102 -11.69 9.45 14.15
C ARG A 102 -10.81 8.62 15.08
N ALA A 103 -11.41 7.70 15.85
CA ALA A 103 -10.68 6.79 16.72
C ALA A 103 -9.78 5.82 15.93
N LEU A 104 -10.28 5.23 14.85
CA LEU A 104 -9.51 4.38 13.95
C LEU A 104 -8.30 5.13 13.39
N ARG A 105 -8.51 6.35 12.87
CA ARG A 105 -7.44 7.17 12.30
C ARG A 105 -6.36 7.48 13.34
N ALA A 106 -6.75 7.92 14.53
CA ALA A 106 -5.81 8.20 15.62
C ALA A 106 -5.01 6.95 16.03
N ALA A 107 -5.65 5.78 16.09
CA ALA A 107 -4.97 4.52 16.38
C ALA A 107 -3.97 4.15 15.28
N LEU A 108 -4.37 4.27 14.01
CA LEU A 108 -3.49 4.02 12.86
C LEU A 108 -2.33 5.02 12.82
N GLU A 109 -2.56 6.30 13.15
CA GLU A 109 -1.49 7.31 13.25
C GLU A 109 -0.48 6.97 14.35
N ALA A 110 -0.98 6.56 15.53
CA ALA A 110 -0.13 6.11 16.63
C ALA A 110 0.71 4.89 16.22
N VAL A 111 0.10 3.89 15.57
CA VAL A 111 0.81 2.74 15.03
C VAL A 111 1.82 3.18 13.98
N ALA A 112 1.46 4.02 13.01
CA ALA A 112 2.35 4.50 11.96
C ALA A 112 3.55 5.30 12.49
N SER A 113 3.43 5.91 13.67
CA SER A 113 4.53 6.64 14.34
C SER A 113 5.59 5.72 14.95
N VAL A 114 5.19 4.51 15.34
CA VAL A 114 6.06 3.50 15.98
C VAL A 114 6.49 2.42 14.99
N GLU A 115 5.68 2.19 13.95
CA GLU A 115 5.97 1.20 12.92
C GLU A 115 7.29 1.57 12.25
N PRO A 116 8.26 0.63 12.14
CA PRO A 116 9.45 0.87 11.35
C PRO A 116 9.01 1.27 9.94
N PRO A 117 9.75 2.13 9.22
CA PRO A 117 9.39 2.51 7.86
C PRO A 117 9.44 1.29 6.93
N TRP A 118 8.34 0.54 6.87
CA TRP A 118 8.19 -0.72 6.17
C TRP A 118 8.03 -0.49 4.64
N ASN A 119 8.25 0.75 4.18
CA ASN A 119 8.59 1.09 2.79
C ASN A 119 9.92 1.84 2.59
N ARG A 120 10.99 1.45 3.30
CA ARG A 120 12.23 1.16 2.55
C ARG A 120 12.07 -0.17 1.81
N ARG A 121 11.04 -0.31 0.96
CA ARG A 121 11.13 -1.22 -0.18
C ARG A 121 12.38 -0.80 -0.90
N ARG A 122 13.46 -1.57 -0.79
CA ARG A 122 14.66 -1.56 -1.66
C ARG A 122 14.71 -0.34 -2.59
N ARG A 123 14.76 0.87 -2.03
CA ARG A 123 15.32 2.00 -2.72
C ARG A 123 16.75 1.57 -2.68
N GLY A 124 17.16 0.85 -3.73
CA GLY A 124 18.56 0.70 -4.04
C GLY A 124 19.17 2.05 -3.75
N ALA A 125 20.23 2.07 -2.95
CA ALA A 125 20.77 3.26 -2.36
C ALA A 125 20.73 4.43 -3.35
N PRO A 126 20.29 5.64 -2.93
CA PRO A 126 20.07 6.76 -3.82
C PRO A 126 21.18 6.85 -4.86
N ALA A 127 20.81 7.04 -6.13
CA ALA A 127 21.82 7.12 -7.19
C ALA A 127 22.87 8.22 -6.91
N ALA A 128 22.49 9.24 -6.14
CA ALA A 128 23.39 10.27 -5.63
C ALA A 128 24.44 9.70 -4.66
N ASP A 129 24.05 8.88 -3.70
CA ASP A 129 24.96 8.27 -2.71
C ASP A 129 25.93 7.28 -3.35
N ILE A 130 25.43 6.47 -4.30
CA ILE A 130 26.26 5.56 -5.10
C ILE A 130 27.31 6.35 -5.89
N ARG A 131 26.92 7.48 -6.50
CA ARG A 131 27.81 8.36 -7.27
C ARG A 131 28.83 9.08 -6.39
N ALA A 132 28.41 9.61 -5.23
CA ALA A 132 29.30 10.29 -4.29
C ALA A 132 30.42 9.35 -3.81
N LEU A 133 30.08 8.09 -3.48
CA LEU A 133 31.07 7.10 -3.09
C LEU A 133 31.98 6.67 -4.25
N GLN A 134 31.45 6.56 -5.48
CA GLN A 134 32.29 6.27 -6.64
C GLN A 134 33.25 7.43 -6.96
N ALA A 135 32.79 8.67 -6.88
CA ALA A 135 33.60 9.87 -7.07
C ALA A 135 34.70 10.00 -6.00
N ALA A 136 34.44 9.49 -4.79
CA ALA A 136 35.44 9.36 -3.71
C ALA A 136 36.40 8.17 -3.90
N GLY A 137 36.34 7.45 -5.04
CA GLY A 137 37.25 6.35 -5.37
C GLY A 137 36.87 4.99 -4.77
N VAL A 138 35.69 4.85 -4.17
CA VAL A 138 35.24 3.58 -3.58
C VAL A 138 34.78 2.61 -4.69
N GLY A 139 35.29 1.38 -4.66
CA GLY A 139 34.92 0.36 -5.65
C GLY A 139 33.45 -0.10 -5.54
N PRO A 140 32.79 -0.50 -6.66
CA PRO A 140 31.37 -0.88 -6.68
C PRO A 140 30.95 -2.00 -5.70
N VAL A 141 31.87 -2.92 -5.40
CA VAL A 141 31.64 -4.02 -4.45
C VAL A 141 31.58 -3.50 -3.01
N GLU A 142 32.45 -2.54 -2.68
CA GLU A 142 32.48 -1.92 -1.36
C GLU A 142 31.30 -0.94 -1.18
N ILE A 143 30.90 -0.24 -2.25
CA ILE A 143 29.66 0.56 -2.26
C ILE A 143 28.44 -0.31 -1.96
N ALA A 144 28.32 -1.47 -2.61
CA ALA A 144 27.24 -2.42 -2.38
C ALA A 144 27.19 -2.88 -0.91
N ARG A 145 28.35 -3.15 -0.31
CA ARG A 145 28.49 -3.56 1.09
C ARG A 145 28.10 -2.42 2.05
N ARG A 146 28.63 -1.21 1.85
CA ARG A 146 28.36 -0.04 2.70
C ARG A 146 26.91 0.40 2.67
N LEU A 147 26.25 0.27 1.52
CA LEU A 147 24.88 0.73 1.32
C LEU A 147 23.83 -0.38 1.47
N GLY A 148 24.24 -1.62 1.75
CA GLY A 148 23.32 -2.74 1.96
C GLY A 148 22.50 -3.11 0.72
N VAL A 149 23.09 -3.01 -0.48
CA VAL A 149 22.43 -3.30 -1.76
C VAL A 149 23.16 -4.36 -2.58
N SER A 150 22.47 -4.97 -3.54
CA SER A 150 23.11 -5.89 -4.49
C SER A 150 24.10 -5.15 -5.39
N ARG A 151 25.21 -5.82 -5.73
CA ARG A 151 26.16 -5.34 -6.75
C ARG A 151 25.45 -4.99 -8.07
N MET A 152 24.43 -5.76 -8.43
CA MET A 152 23.63 -5.55 -9.64
C MET A 152 22.86 -4.22 -9.60
N THR A 153 22.42 -3.78 -8.41
CA THR A 153 21.78 -2.49 -8.20
C THR A 153 22.74 -1.33 -8.40
N VAL A 154 23.97 -1.46 -7.89
CA VAL A 154 25.04 -0.46 -8.08
C VAL A 154 25.36 -0.29 -9.56
N TRP A 155 25.66 -1.39 -10.27
CA TRP A 155 25.98 -1.36 -11.70
C TRP A 155 24.86 -0.77 -12.56
N ARG A 156 23.60 -1.17 -12.30
CA ARG A 156 22.45 -0.62 -13.01
C ARG A 156 22.34 0.89 -12.85
N LYS A 157 22.50 1.40 -11.62
CA LYS A 157 22.37 2.83 -11.31
C LYS A 157 23.53 3.66 -11.84
N LEU A 158 24.74 3.11 -11.88
CA LEU A 158 25.88 3.75 -12.53
C LEU A 158 25.70 3.81 -14.05
N LYS A 159 25.15 2.76 -14.66
CA LYS A 159 24.86 2.72 -16.11
C LYS A 159 23.74 3.67 -16.52
N GLU A 160 22.67 3.75 -15.73
CA GLU A 160 21.55 4.70 -15.95
C GLU A 160 22.00 6.18 -15.89
N ALA A 161 23.11 6.49 -15.22
CA ALA A 161 23.64 7.85 -15.09
C ALA A 161 24.70 8.22 -16.15
N ALA A 162 25.12 7.26 -16.97
CA ALA A 162 26.09 7.45 -18.05
C ALA A 162 25.42 7.73 -19.42
N VAL A 163 24.09 7.82 -19.43
CA VAL A 163 23.23 8.19 -20.57
C VAL A 163 22.71 9.59 -20.32
#